data_AF-A0A0D3II43-F1
#
_entry.id   AF-A0A0D3II43-F1
#
_cell.length_a   1.000
_cell.length_b   1.000
_cell.length_c   1.000
_cell.angle_alpha   90.00
_cell.angle_beta   90.00
_cell.angle_gamma   90.00
#
_symmetry.space_group_name_H-M   'P 1'
#
loop_
_entity.id
_entity.type
_entity.pdbx_description
1 polymer ?
#
loop_
_entity_poly.entity_id
_entity_poly.type
_entity_poly.pdbx_seq_one_letter_code
_entity_poly.pdbx_strand_id
1 'polypeptide(L)'
;MRMHINAYLCTTNTDTSSWNLGGTPRFQERPLKDGAVMSLFAPVYDCPWTLERTNFVSEFNFDGGKWTCGVSEMRQSGRPCVVYSFGSNADSAFEDGVRRTNPACEIHIFDPTSKPPPRFREKEYSFHEMGLCSEQTKANGRLTMKCDTLSSIMRTLNHTHVDILKADVEGEEYSFFTSEPWHRHASAVGQILLEVHL
;
A
#
# COMPACT_ATOMS: atom_id res chain seq x y z
N MET A 1 -10.29 2.67 14.71
CA MET A 1 -11.16 2.74 13.50
C MET A 1 -10.27 2.48 12.29
N ARG A 2 -10.70 1.70 11.29
CA ARG A 2 -9.87 1.31 10.12
C ARG A 2 -10.32 2.05 8.86
N MET A 3 -9.38 2.62 8.10
CA MET A 3 -9.67 3.34 6.86
C MET A 3 -8.68 2.97 5.75
N HIS A 4 -9.18 2.52 4.59
CA HIS A 4 -8.31 2.17 3.45
C HIS A 4 -8.20 3.35 2.47
N ILE A 5 -6.97 3.68 2.09
CA ILE A 5 -6.64 4.77 1.16
C ILE A 5 -5.73 4.19 0.07
N ASN A 6 -6.01 4.48 -1.20
CA ASN A 6 -5.08 4.19 -2.30
C ASN A 6 -4.53 5.51 -2.85
N ALA A 7 -3.22 5.57 -3.03
CA ALA A 7 -2.53 6.69 -3.66
C ALA A 7 -1.69 6.18 -4.84
N TYR A 8 -1.87 6.79 -6.01
CA TYR A 8 -1.08 6.52 -7.22
C TYR A 8 -0.07 7.65 -7.42
N LEU A 9 1.21 7.33 -7.51
CA LEU A 9 2.28 8.31 -7.70
C LEU A 9 2.68 8.28 -9.19
N CYS A 10 2.08 9.16 -10.00
CA CYS A 10 2.45 9.34 -11.41
C CYS A 10 3.06 10.75 -11.64
N THR A 11 4.02 10.84 -12.56
CA THR A 11 4.85 12.03 -12.79
C THR A 11 4.33 12.98 -13.87
N THR A 12 3.19 12.69 -14.52
CA THR A 12 2.57 13.56 -15.53
C THR A 12 1.26 14.18 -15.03
N ASN A 13 1.25 15.52 -14.99
CA ASN A 13 0.22 16.36 -14.40
C ASN A 13 -0.85 16.72 -15.44
N THR A 14 -2.13 16.37 -15.22
CA THR A 14 -3.25 16.88 -16.03
C THR A 14 -4.08 17.82 -15.15
N ASP A 15 -4.12 19.09 -15.55
CA ASP A 15 -4.76 20.17 -14.81
C ASP A 15 -6.30 20.06 -14.84
N THR A 16 -6.89 19.83 -13.67
CA THR A 16 -8.35 19.73 -13.45
C THR A 16 -9.06 21.10 -13.48
N SER A 17 -8.33 22.21 -13.63
CA SER A 17 -8.88 23.56 -13.80
C SER A 17 -9.71 23.76 -15.06
N SER A 18 -9.65 22.81 -16.01
CA SER A 18 -10.33 22.87 -17.31
C SER A 18 -11.78 22.33 -17.31
N TRP A 19 -12.30 21.89 -16.16
CA TRP A 19 -13.61 21.23 -16.05
C TRP A 19 -14.74 22.27 -15.92
N ASN A 20 -15.61 22.35 -16.93
CA ASN A 20 -16.76 23.26 -16.94
C ASN A 20 -17.92 22.69 -16.10
N LEU A 21 -17.82 22.85 -14.78
CA LEU A 21 -18.89 22.56 -13.82
C LEU A 21 -19.87 23.74 -13.84
N GLY A 22 -21.06 23.58 -14.43
CA GLY A 22 -22.06 24.62 -14.72
C GLY A 22 -22.59 25.40 -13.51
N GLY A 23 -21.73 26.19 -12.87
CA GLY A 23 -21.97 26.96 -11.65
C GLY A 23 -21.18 26.41 -10.45
N THR A 24 -20.70 27.32 -9.60
CA THR A 24 -19.92 26.98 -8.39
C THR A 24 -20.86 26.38 -7.32
N PRO A 25 -20.69 25.11 -6.92
CA PRO A 25 -21.45 24.56 -5.80
C PRO A 25 -21.08 25.32 -4.52
N ARG A 26 -22.06 25.76 -3.73
CA ARG A 26 -21.79 26.37 -2.40
C ARG A 26 -21.47 25.29 -1.38
N PHE A 27 -20.29 24.69 -1.55
CA PHE A 27 -19.72 23.71 -0.63
C PHE A 27 -19.55 24.28 0.79
N GLN A 28 -19.33 25.59 0.92
CA GLN A 28 -19.18 26.33 2.18
C GLN A 28 -20.40 26.33 3.14
N GLU A 29 -21.58 25.84 2.75
CA GLU A 29 -22.80 25.88 3.58
C GLU A 29 -23.14 24.53 4.25
N ARG A 30 -22.30 23.49 4.13
CA ARG A 30 -22.49 22.18 4.76
C ARG A 30 -21.70 22.08 6.08
N PRO A 31 -22.35 21.95 7.26
CA PRO A 31 -21.63 21.82 8.52
C PRO A 31 -20.89 20.47 8.61
N LEU A 32 -19.58 20.54 8.76
CA LEU A 32 -18.69 19.40 8.95
C LEU A 32 -18.82 18.89 10.39
N LYS A 33 -19.70 17.90 10.63
CA LYS A 33 -19.63 17.08 11.84
C LYS A 33 -18.49 16.07 11.68
N ASP A 34 -17.87 15.64 12.77
CA ASP A 34 -16.56 14.96 12.85
C ASP A 34 -16.32 13.73 11.94
N GLY A 35 -17.34 13.23 11.22
CA GLY A 35 -17.20 12.20 10.17
C GLY A 35 -17.19 12.72 8.72
N ALA A 36 -17.62 13.96 8.46
CA ALA A 36 -17.72 14.54 7.11
C ALA A 36 -16.37 15.09 6.58
N VAL A 37 -15.39 15.30 7.46
CA VAL A 37 -14.01 15.68 7.08
C VAL A 37 -13.33 14.57 6.29
N MET A 38 -13.63 13.30 6.60
CA MET A 38 -13.09 12.16 5.84
C MET A 38 -13.63 12.10 4.40
N SER A 39 -14.81 12.66 4.16
CA SER A 39 -15.45 12.76 2.84
C SER A 39 -14.74 13.73 1.89
N LEU A 40 -13.77 14.51 2.39
CA LEU A 40 -12.95 15.45 1.62
C LEU A 40 -11.64 14.83 1.10
N PHE A 41 -11.26 13.62 1.55
CA PHE A 41 -10.10 12.88 1.04
C PHE A 41 -10.41 12.19 -0.30
N ALA A 42 -10.92 12.93 -1.29
CA ALA A 42 -10.81 12.50 -2.67
C ALA A 42 -9.48 13.02 -3.24
N PRO A 43 -8.53 12.11 -3.49
CA PRO A 43 -7.73 12.22 -4.69
C PRO A 43 -7.99 10.95 -5.50
N VAL A 44 -9.07 10.96 -6.29
CA VAL A 44 -9.26 9.95 -7.33
C VAL A 44 -8.29 10.32 -8.44
N TYR A 45 -7.04 9.86 -8.35
CA TYR A 45 -6.26 9.69 -9.57
C TYR A 45 -6.89 8.51 -10.28
N ASP A 46 -7.57 8.77 -11.40
CA ASP A 46 -8.15 7.72 -12.22
C ASP A 46 -7.02 6.77 -12.61
N CYS A 47 -7.15 5.50 -12.22
CA CYS A 47 -6.24 4.46 -12.67
C CYS A 47 -6.25 4.47 -14.21
N PRO A 48 -5.13 4.82 -14.88
CA PRO A 48 -5.12 4.92 -16.34
C PRO A 48 -5.01 3.55 -17.02
N TRP A 49 -5.02 2.48 -16.21
CA TRP A 49 -4.89 1.08 -16.61
C TRP A 49 -6.05 0.26 -16.04
N THR A 50 -5.97 -1.07 -16.17
CA THR A 50 -6.94 -1.96 -15.54
C THR A 50 -6.94 -1.78 -14.03
N LEU A 51 -8.08 -1.33 -13.50
CA LEU A 51 -8.35 -1.23 -12.08
C LEU A 51 -8.93 -2.57 -11.61
N GLU A 52 -8.22 -3.25 -10.71
CA GLU A 52 -8.63 -4.53 -10.14
C GLU A 52 -8.82 -4.41 -8.63
N ARG A 53 -9.79 -5.15 -8.09
CA ARG A 53 -9.92 -5.34 -6.64
C ARG A 53 -9.64 -6.79 -6.30
N THR A 54 -8.87 -7.04 -5.26
CA THR A 54 -8.78 -8.38 -4.68
C THR A 54 -10.15 -8.75 -4.11
N ASN A 55 -10.87 -9.61 -4.83
CA ASN A 55 -12.22 -10.05 -4.45
C ASN A 55 -12.21 -11.16 -3.38
N PHE A 56 -11.03 -11.68 -3.02
CA PHE A 56 -10.87 -12.63 -1.94
C PHE A 56 -10.50 -11.89 -0.66
N VAL A 57 -11.40 -11.95 0.31
CA VAL A 57 -11.19 -11.58 1.71
C VAL A 57 -11.22 -12.90 2.48
N SER A 58 -10.29 -13.14 3.41
CA SER A 58 -10.40 -14.36 4.21
C SER A 58 -11.69 -14.35 5.02
N GLU A 59 -12.34 -15.51 5.11
CA GLU A 59 -13.61 -15.68 5.84
C GLU A 59 -13.45 -15.47 7.37
N PHE A 60 -12.21 -15.44 7.85
CA PHE A 60 -11.88 -15.43 9.28
C PHE A 60 -11.47 -14.05 9.81
N ASN A 61 -10.90 -13.16 8.99
CA ASN A 61 -10.49 -11.81 9.36
C ASN A 61 -10.75 -10.85 8.19
N PHE A 62 -11.80 -10.01 8.31
CA PHE A 62 -12.19 -9.12 7.24
C PHE A 62 -11.25 -7.91 7.14
N ASP A 63 -10.17 -8.06 6.37
CA ASP A 63 -9.19 -6.99 6.03
C ASP A 63 -9.64 -6.12 4.83
N GLY A 64 -10.73 -6.51 4.17
CA GLY A 64 -11.26 -5.84 2.99
C GLY A 64 -10.39 -6.02 1.73
N GLY A 65 -11.04 -6.13 0.57
CA GLY A 65 -10.32 -6.21 -0.70
C GLY A 65 -9.57 -4.91 -1.01
N LYS A 66 -8.27 -5.01 -1.33
CA LYS A 66 -7.45 -3.87 -1.75
C LYS A 66 -7.58 -3.63 -3.26
N TRP A 67 -7.49 -2.37 -3.69
CA TRP A 67 -7.55 -2.01 -5.11
C TRP A 67 -6.15 -1.81 -5.66
N THR A 68 -5.87 -2.38 -6.82
CA THR A 68 -4.61 -2.23 -7.54
C THR A 68 -4.85 -1.68 -8.93
N CYS A 69 -3.91 -0.90 -9.44
CA CYS A 69 -3.93 -0.34 -10.78
C CYS A 69 -2.82 -0.94 -11.63
N GLY A 70 -3.15 -1.46 -12.81
CA GLY A 70 -2.19 -1.81 -13.85
C GLY A 70 -1.36 -3.08 -13.59
N VAL A 71 -1.77 -3.97 -12.68
CA VAL A 71 -1.00 -5.16 -12.31
C VAL A 71 -0.70 -6.06 -13.51
N SER A 72 -1.67 -6.20 -14.42
CA SER A 72 -1.52 -7.00 -15.64
C SER A 72 -0.55 -6.32 -16.64
N GLU A 73 -0.63 -5.00 -16.72
CA GLU A 73 0.11 -4.14 -17.63
C GLU A 73 1.57 -3.98 -17.22
N MET A 74 1.89 -4.07 -15.91
CA MET A 74 3.26 -4.07 -15.41
C MET A 74 4.16 -5.11 -16.09
N ARG A 75 3.58 -6.21 -16.60
CA ARG A 75 4.31 -7.22 -17.40
C ARG A 75 4.98 -6.63 -18.65
N GLN A 76 4.42 -5.57 -19.20
CA GLN A 76 4.91 -4.91 -20.41
C GLN A 76 6.18 -4.08 -20.17
N SER A 77 6.54 -3.83 -18.90
CA SER A 77 7.74 -3.07 -18.53
C SER A 77 9.06 -3.80 -18.83
N GLY A 78 9.01 -5.11 -19.12
CA GLY A 78 10.20 -5.93 -19.38
C GLY A 78 11.02 -6.29 -18.13
N ARG A 79 10.56 -5.91 -16.92
CA ARG A 79 11.14 -6.33 -15.64
C ARG A 79 10.07 -6.97 -14.72
N PRO A 80 10.46 -7.85 -13.80
CA PRO A 80 9.60 -8.27 -12.69
C PRO A 80 9.04 -7.05 -11.96
N CYS A 81 7.75 -7.11 -11.62
CA CYS A 81 7.16 -6.12 -10.73
C CYS A 81 7.56 -6.42 -9.28
N VAL A 82 7.82 -5.43 -8.45
CA VAL A 82 8.21 -5.59 -7.04
C VAL A 82 7.04 -5.21 -6.15
N VAL A 83 6.60 -6.12 -5.30
CA VAL A 83 5.45 -5.95 -4.40
C VAL A 83 5.93 -6.07 -2.97
N TYR A 84 5.73 -5.02 -2.18
CA TYR A 84 5.95 -5.03 -0.73
C TYR A 84 4.60 -5.04 -0.03
N SER A 85 4.36 -6.09 0.76
CA SER A 85 3.14 -6.25 1.54
C SER A 85 3.46 -6.33 3.02
N PHE A 86 3.15 -5.27 3.76
CA PHE A 86 3.29 -5.20 5.20
C PHE A 86 1.95 -5.52 5.87
N GLY A 87 1.98 -6.31 6.95
CA GLY A 87 0.79 -6.70 7.70
C GLY A 87 0.02 -7.82 7.01
N SER A 88 0.60 -9.02 6.98
CA SER A 88 -0.08 -10.19 6.39
C SER A 88 -1.09 -10.83 7.32
N ASN A 89 -0.85 -10.80 8.65
CA ASN A 89 -1.66 -11.52 9.63
C ASN A 89 -1.83 -13.01 9.26
N ALA A 90 -0.75 -13.62 8.74
CA ALA A 90 -0.69 -14.95 8.15
C ALA A 90 -1.64 -15.20 6.96
N ASP A 91 -2.30 -14.19 6.41
CA ASP A 91 -3.15 -14.25 5.21
C ASP A 91 -2.38 -13.85 3.95
N SER A 92 -2.58 -14.58 2.84
CA SER A 92 -1.97 -14.29 1.54
C SER A 92 -2.96 -13.89 0.46
N ALA A 93 -4.24 -13.67 0.79
CA ALA A 93 -5.28 -13.47 -0.22
C ALA A 93 -4.97 -12.32 -1.20
N PHE A 94 -4.36 -11.24 -0.71
CA PHE A 94 -3.90 -10.12 -1.54
C PHE A 94 -2.78 -10.52 -2.49
N GLU A 95 -1.74 -11.15 -1.96
CA GLU A 95 -0.53 -11.60 -2.66
C GLU A 95 -0.87 -12.67 -3.71
N ASP A 96 -1.81 -13.54 -3.38
CA ASP A 96 -2.39 -14.54 -4.28
C ASP A 96 -3.12 -13.88 -5.44
N GLY A 97 -3.89 -12.81 -5.15
CA GLY A 97 -4.53 -11.98 -6.16
C GLY A 97 -3.53 -11.38 -7.13
N VAL A 98 -2.50 -10.72 -6.62
CA VAL A 98 -1.44 -10.09 -7.43
C VAL A 98 -0.68 -11.14 -8.25
N ARG A 99 -0.26 -12.26 -7.64
CA ARG A 99 0.46 -13.34 -8.34
C ARG A 99 -0.38 -13.96 -9.47
N ARG A 100 -1.69 -14.14 -9.24
CA ARG A 100 -2.60 -14.67 -10.27
C ARG A 100 -2.75 -13.71 -11.45
N THR A 101 -2.87 -12.40 -11.18
CA THR A 101 -2.92 -11.39 -12.25
C THR A 101 -1.57 -11.21 -12.93
N ASN A 102 -0.45 -11.32 -12.20
CA ASN A 102 0.90 -11.19 -12.72
C ASN A 102 1.89 -12.14 -12.01
N PRO A 103 2.17 -13.32 -12.59
CA PRO A 103 3.04 -14.31 -11.98
C PRO A 103 4.51 -13.91 -12.05
N ALA A 104 4.88 -12.90 -12.85
CA ALA A 104 6.24 -12.40 -12.95
C ALA A 104 6.63 -11.46 -11.80
N CYS A 105 5.68 -11.10 -10.92
CA CYS A 105 5.98 -10.24 -9.78
C CYS A 105 6.81 -10.96 -8.72
N GLU A 106 7.82 -10.25 -8.22
CA GLU A 106 8.57 -10.57 -7.01
C GLU A 106 7.80 -10.01 -5.80
N ILE A 107 7.35 -10.89 -4.91
CA ILE A 107 6.46 -10.53 -3.80
C ILE A 107 7.17 -10.75 -2.46
N HIS A 108 7.29 -9.67 -1.71
CA HIS A 108 7.86 -9.64 -0.36
C HIS A 108 6.77 -9.40 0.65
N ILE A 109 6.67 -10.31 1.61
CA ILE A 109 5.73 -10.22 2.73
C ILE A 109 6.51 -9.88 3.98
N PHE A 110 6.07 -8.85 4.68
CA PHE A 110 6.70 -8.32 5.88
C PHE A 110 5.71 -8.40 7.04
N ASP A 111 6.03 -9.22 8.02
CA ASP A 111 5.21 -9.35 9.22
C ASP A 111 6.08 -9.68 10.44
N PRO A 112 6.25 -8.73 11.37
CA PRO A 112 7.04 -8.92 12.58
C PRO A 112 6.30 -9.71 13.68
N THR A 113 5.01 -10.00 13.51
CA THR A 113 4.16 -10.65 14.53
C THR A 113 3.89 -12.12 14.25
N SER A 114 4.07 -12.56 13.00
CA SER A 114 3.77 -13.91 12.56
C SER A 114 4.99 -14.63 12.01
N LYS A 115 4.98 -15.96 12.09
CA LYS A 115 5.90 -16.82 11.34
C LYS A 115 5.26 -17.13 9.98
N PRO A 116 6.06 -17.32 8.91
CA PRO A 116 5.50 -17.63 7.59
C PRO A 116 4.70 -18.93 7.66
N PRO A 117 3.39 -18.91 7.36
CA PRO A 117 2.62 -20.14 7.28
C PRO A 117 3.14 -21.01 6.10
N PRO A 118 3.01 -22.35 6.16
CA PRO A 118 3.53 -23.25 5.12
C PRO A 118 3.15 -22.85 3.69
N ARG A 119 1.91 -22.38 3.50
CA ARG A 119 1.38 -21.87 2.22
C ARG A 119 2.23 -20.76 1.56
N PHE A 120 2.96 -19.97 2.34
CA PHE A 120 3.80 -18.90 1.78
C PHE A 120 5.08 -19.47 1.15
N ARG A 121 5.61 -20.56 1.72
CA ARG A 121 6.81 -21.24 1.21
C ARG A 121 6.50 -21.98 -0.09
N GLU A 122 5.32 -22.59 -0.18
CA GLU A 122 4.86 -23.30 -1.38
C GLU A 122 4.68 -22.38 -2.60
N LYS A 123 4.49 -21.07 -2.38
CA LYS A 123 4.26 -20.06 -3.42
C LYS A 123 5.48 -19.18 -3.70
N GLU A 124 6.63 -19.56 -3.14
CA GLU A 124 7.92 -18.88 -3.30
C GLU A 124 7.85 -17.37 -2.97
N TYR A 125 7.06 -17.01 -1.95
CA TYR A 125 7.07 -15.65 -1.41
C TYR A 125 8.30 -15.43 -0.54
N SER A 126 8.89 -14.23 -0.65
CA SER A 126 9.99 -13.79 0.23
C SER A 126 9.39 -13.25 1.52
N PHE A 127 9.37 -14.05 2.59
CA PHE A 127 8.85 -13.62 3.89
C PHE A 127 9.94 -13.06 4.80
N HIS A 128 9.64 -11.94 5.44
CA HIS A 128 10.53 -11.20 6.34
C HIS A 128 9.84 -10.99 7.69
N GLU A 129 10.47 -11.48 8.77
CA GLU A 129 10.04 -11.22 10.15
C GLU A 129 10.42 -9.78 10.58
N MET A 130 9.86 -8.79 9.89
CA MET A 130 10.18 -7.36 10.02
C MET A 130 8.95 -6.50 9.71
N GLY A 131 8.78 -5.40 10.43
CA GLY A 131 7.76 -4.38 10.18
C GLY A 131 8.30 -3.14 9.47
N LEU A 132 7.38 -2.24 9.09
CA LEU A 132 7.70 -0.93 8.56
C LEU A 132 7.61 0.12 9.67
N CYS A 133 8.63 0.95 9.83
CA CYS A 133 8.71 1.98 10.86
C CYS A 133 9.33 3.27 10.32
N SER A 134 9.18 4.35 11.08
CA SER A 134 9.86 5.62 10.81
C SER A 134 11.37 5.61 11.10
N GLU A 135 11.83 4.68 11.94
CA GLU A 135 13.22 4.53 12.38
C GLU A 135 13.57 3.06 12.60
N GLN A 136 14.87 2.74 12.69
CA GLN A 136 15.34 1.38 12.97
C GLN A 136 15.07 0.98 14.42
N THR A 137 14.29 -0.10 14.61
CA THR A 137 13.94 -0.72 15.90
C THR A 137 13.01 0.12 16.77
N LYS A 138 11.75 -0.31 16.92
CA LYS A 138 10.83 0.20 17.95
C LYS A 138 10.63 -0.82 19.06
N ALA A 139 10.76 -0.37 20.30
CA ALA A 139 10.30 -1.11 21.47
C ALA A 139 8.79 -0.88 21.64
N ASN A 140 7.96 -1.89 21.44
CA ASN A 140 6.53 -1.82 21.74
C ASN A 140 6.26 -2.54 23.07
N GLY A 141 6.45 -1.82 24.18
CA GLY A 141 6.29 -2.36 25.53
C GLY A 141 7.28 -3.49 25.84
N ARG A 142 6.80 -4.74 25.97
CA ARG A 142 7.62 -5.92 26.35
C ARG A 142 8.25 -6.67 25.15
N LEU A 143 7.89 -6.34 23.92
CA LEU A 143 8.51 -6.93 22.72
C LEU A 143 9.31 -5.88 21.95
N THR A 144 10.56 -6.23 21.61
CA THR A 144 11.32 -5.52 20.59
C THR A 144 10.93 -6.12 19.24
N MET A 145 10.19 -5.36 18.44
CA MET A 145 9.82 -5.79 17.09
C MET A 145 10.88 -5.27 16.12
N LYS A 146 11.39 -6.17 15.27
CA LYS A 146 12.28 -5.76 14.19
C LYS A 146 11.47 -4.93 13.21
N CYS A 147 11.87 -3.69 13.01
CA CYS A 147 11.30 -2.87 11.95
C CYS A 147 12.35 -1.90 11.43
N ASP A 148 12.15 -1.44 10.20
CA ASP A 148 13.04 -0.55 9.50
C ASP A 148 12.25 0.38 8.58
N THR A 149 12.91 1.42 8.06
CA THR A 149 12.37 2.38 7.10
C THR A 149 12.22 1.75 5.72
N LEU A 150 11.30 2.27 4.89
CA LEU A 150 11.10 1.78 3.53
C LEU A 150 12.41 1.92 2.72
N SER A 151 13.08 3.07 2.82
CA SER A 151 14.39 3.30 2.19
C SER A 151 15.43 2.23 2.54
N SER A 152 15.54 1.86 3.82
CA SER A 152 16.52 0.89 4.26
C SER A 152 16.18 -0.53 3.82
N ILE A 153 14.89 -0.89 3.82
CA ILE A 153 14.40 -2.17 3.31
C ILE A 153 14.70 -2.28 1.81
N MET A 154 14.35 -1.26 1.02
CA MET A 154 14.66 -1.20 -0.42
C MET A 154 16.16 -1.35 -0.68
N ARG A 155 17.00 -0.63 0.06
CA ARG A 155 18.47 -0.74 -0.05
C ARG A 155 18.98 -2.13 0.31
N THR A 156 18.46 -2.74 1.36
CA THR A 156 18.89 -4.08 1.84
C THR A 156 18.52 -5.17 0.85
N LEU A 157 17.36 -5.06 0.20
CA LEU A 157 16.89 -5.97 -0.84
C LEU A 157 17.40 -5.62 -2.23
N ASN A 158 18.24 -4.57 -2.37
CA ASN A 158 18.76 -4.08 -3.63
C ASN A 158 17.67 -3.70 -4.66
N HIS A 159 16.55 -3.19 -4.18
CA HIS A 159 15.45 -2.70 -4.99
C HIS A 159 15.52 -1.19 -5.16
N THR A 160 15.52 -0.74 -6.41
CA THR A 160 15.44 0.68 -6.76
C THR A 160 14.00 1.15 -6.97
N HIS A 161 13.04 0.21 -7.07
CA HIS A 161 11.63 0.48 -7.29
C HIS A 161 10.76 -0.53 -6.52
N VAL A 162 9.56 -0.11 -6.13
CA VAL A 162 8.47 -0.90 -5.56
C VAL A 162 7.19 -0.53 -6.31
N ASP A 163 6.67 -1.43 -7.13
CA ASP A 163 5.50 -1.15 -7.97
C ASP A 163 4.21 -1.09 -7.15
N ILE A 164 4.14 -1.87 -6.07
CA ILE A 164 2.98 -1.95 -5.16
C ILE A 164 3.47 -1.98 -3.71
N LEU A 165 3.12 -0.95 -2.94
CA LEU A 165 3.35 -0.89 -1.50
C LEU A 165 2.02 -1.00 -0.75
N LYS A 166 1.71 -2.19 -0.23
CA LYS A 166 0.64 -2.36 0.76
C LYS A 166 1.22 -2.12 2.16
N ALA A 167 0.66 -1.16 2.88
CA ALA A 167 1.04 -0.81 4.24
C ALA A 167 -0.17 -0.91 5.18
N ASP A 168 -0.25 -2.02 5.90
CA ASP A 168 -1.09 -2.25 7.07
C ASP A 168 -0.13 -2.55 8.23
N VAL A 169 0.09 -1.58 9.11
CA VAL A 169 1.21 -1.60 10.07
C VAL A 169 0.78 -1.27 11.50
N GLU A 170 -0.52 -1.37 11.75
CA GLU A 170 -1.17 -1.31 13.07
C GLU A 170 -0.69 -0.12 13.94
N GLY A 171 -0.78 1.10 13.40
CA GLY A 171 -0.56 2.37 14.12
C GLY A 171 0.72 3.10 13.75
N GLU A 172 1.61 2.49 12.96
CA GLU A 172 2.81 3.13 12.43
C GLU A 172 2.54 3.96 11.16
N GLU A 173 1.32 3.95 10.62
CA GLU A 173 0.99 4.51 9.31
C GLU A 173 1.37 5.99 9.19
N TYR A 174 0.93 6.79 10.15
CA TYR A 174 1.23 8.22 10.15
C TYR A 174 2.73 8.49 10.31
N SER A 175 3.39 7.74 11.20
CA SER A 175 4.80 7.92 11.53
C SER A 175 5.69 7.61 10.32
N PHE A 176 5.52 6.44 9.69
CA PHE A 176 6.34 6.09 8.52
C PHE A 176 6.03 7.03 7.34
N PHE A 177 4.74 7.33 7.11
CA PHE A 177 4.35 8.13 5.95
C PHE A 177 4.86 9.57 6.06
N THR A 178 5.03 10.12 7.26
CA THR A 178 5.57 11.48 7.43
C THR A 178 7.09 11.53 7.54
N SER A 179 7.76 10.43 7.91
CA SER A 179 9.22 10.38 8.03
C SER A 179 9.93 10.02 6.73
N GLU A 180 9.28 9.29 5.83
CA GLU A 180 9.92 8.79 4.61
C GLU A 180 10.24 9.95 3.63
N PRO A 181 11.43 9.99 3.01
CA PRO A 181 11.79 11.02 2.03
C PRO A 181 11.06 10.82 0.69
N TRP A 182 9.75 11.07 0.63
CA TRP A 182 8.91 10.86 -0.54
C TRP A 182 9.37 11.56 -1.81
N HIS A 183 10.09 12.68 -1.70
CA HIS A 183 10.72 13.34 -2.85
C HIS A 183 11.72 12.43 -3.60
N ARG A 184 12.32 11.44 -2.91
CA ARG A 184 13.18 10.41 -3.52
C ARG A 184 12.39 9.19 -4.00
N HIS A 185 11.23 8.94 -3.40
CA HIS A 185 10.39 7.79 -3.72
C HIS A 185 9.31 8.05 -4.75
N ALA A 186 9.04 9.31 -5.09
CA ALA A 186 8.01 9.68 -6.07
C ALA A 186 8.23 9.04 -7.45
N SER A 187 9.48 8.66 -7.78
CA SER A 187 9.80 7.88 -8.98
C SER A 187 10.05 6.39 -8.72
N ALA A 188 10.13 5.98 -7.45
CA ALA A 188 10.50 4.64 -7.03
C ALA A 188 9.30 3.80 -6.57
N VAL A 189 8.23 4.42 -6.06
CA VAL A 189 7.03 3.73 -5.58
C VAL A 189 5.86 4.02 -6.53
N GLY A 190 5.30 2.97 -7.14
CA GLY A 190 4.24 3.12 -8.16
C GLY A 190 2.85 3.39 -7.57
N GLN A 191 2.44 2.59 -6.58
CA GLN A 191 1.17 2.78 -5.89
C GLN A 191 1.29 2.38 -4.41
N ILE A 192 0.54 3.07 -3.56
CA ILE A 192 0.50 2.87 -2.11
C ILE A 192 -0.93 2.49 -1.73
N LEU A 193 -1.09 1.37 -1.03
CA LEU A 193 -2.33 0.88 -0.46
C LEU A 193 -2.18 0.95 1.06
N LEU A 194 -2.71 2.01 1.66
CA LEU A 194 -2.53 2.31 3.07
C LEU A 194 -3.80 1.97 3.85
N GLU A 195 -3.68 1.21 4.92
CA GLU A 195 -4.75 1.03 5.91
C GLU A 195 -4.42 1.81 7.18
N VAL A 196 -5.11 2.92 7.38
CA VAL A 196 -4.90 3.79 8.53
C VAL A 196 -5.60 3.21 9.75
N HIS A 197 -4.79 2.90 10.77
CA HIS A 197 -5.24 2.53 12.10
C HIS A 197 -5.27 3.77 13.00
N LEU A 198 -6.49 4.18 13.42
CA LEU A 198 -6.75 5.26 14.39
C LEU A 198 -7.08 4.72 15.77
#